data_AF-T2JYI8-F1
#
_entry.id   AF-T2JYI8-F1
#
_cell.length_a   1.000
_cell.length_b   1.000
_cell.length_c   1.000
_cell.angle_alpha   90.00
_cell.angle_beta   90.00
_cell.angle_gamma   90.00
#
_symmetry.space_group_name_H-M   'P 1'
#
loop_
_entity.id
_entity.type
_entity.pdbx_description
1 polymer ?
#
loop_
_entity_poly.entity_id
_entity_poly.type
_entity_poly.pdbx_seq_one_letter_code
_entity_poly.pdbx_strand_id
1 'polypeptide(L)'
;MDQRREYNAIQECQKLGIPMISLLDTNCDPDYADIPIPANDDAIRSIKLILGRLADAIYEGRHGQLDSDDDYEEFEESLAEGDYDDYDEEEEEGVEAVASGEGEEE
;
A
#
# COMPACT_ATOMS: atom_id res chain seq x y z
N MET A 1 -6.86 0.35 6.90
CA MET A 1 -5.50 0.08 7.39
C MET A 1 -5.65 -0.12 8.89
N ASP A 2 -5.96 -1.35 9.32
CA ASP A 2 -6.41 -1.61 10.69
C ASP A 2 -5.28 -2.29 11.48
N GLN A 3 -4.69 -1.58 12.44
CA GLN A 3 -3.58 -2.08 13.25
C GLN A 3 -3.91 -3.40 13.98
N ARG A 4 -5.19 -3.65 14.29
CA ARG A 4 -5.60 -4.91 14.93
C ARG A 4 -5.57 -6.08 13.96
N ARG A 5 -5.88 -5.84 12.69
CA ARG A 5 -5.82 -6.84 11.62
C ARG A 5 -4.39 -7.07 11.15
N GLU A 6 -3.56 -6.02 11.18
CA GLU A 6 -2.21 -6.01 10.61
C GLU A 6 -1.09 -6.12 11.67
N TYR A 7 -1.42 -6.58 12.88
CA TYR A 7 -0.49 -6.66 14.01
C TYR A 7 0.81 -7.43 13.70
N ASN A 8 0.73 -8.51 12.91
CA ASN A 8 1.92 -9.28 12.52
C ASN A 8 2.88 -8.47 11.66
N ALA A 9 2.36 -7.69 10.70
CA ALA A 9 3.17 -6.84 9.84
C ALA A 9 3.87 -5.74 10.66
N ILE A 10 3.16 -5.13 11.61
CA ILE A 10 3.74 -4.16 12.56
C ILE A 10 4.92 -4.79 13.32
N GLN A 11 4.72 -5.99 13.86
CA GLN A 11 5.76 -6.69 14.61
C GLN A 11 6.97 -7.06 13.74
N GLU A 12 6.76 -7.46 12.50
CA GLU A 12 7.84 -7.77 11.56
C GLU A 12 8.65 -6.53 11.18
N CYS A 13 7.98 -5.42 10.87
CA CYS A 13 8.64 -4.14 10.60
C CYS A 13 9.46 -3.68 11.81
N GLN A 14 8.91 -3.76 13.03
CA GLN A 14 9.63 -3.42 14.26
C GLN A 14 10.85 -4.31 14.50
N LYS A 15 10.73 -5.62 14.25
CA LYS A 15 11.86 -6.57 14.40
C LYS A 15 12.97 -6.32 13.38
N LEU A 16 12.60 -5.97 12.15
CA LEU A 16 13.54 -5.70 11.06
C LEU A 16 14.07 -4.25 11.07
N GLY A 17 13.51 -3.38 11.90
CA GLY A 17 13.87 -1.96 11.96
C GLY A 17 13.48 -1.20 10.69
N ILE A 18 12.40 -1.63 10.03
CA ILE A 18 11.86 -0.98 8.83
C ILE A 18 10.96 0.18 9.28
N PRO A 19 11.22 1.43 8.84
CA PRO A 19 10.39 2.58 9.20
C PRO A 19 8.99 2.45 8.60
N MET A 20 7.97 2.69 9.42
CA MET A 20 6.56 2.53 9.05
C MET A 20 5.85 3.88 8.93
N ILE A 21 5.20 4.07 7.78
CA ILE A 21 4.18 5.12 7.57
C ILE A 21 2.82 4.47 7.77
N SER A 22 1.95 5.05 8.61
CA SER A 22 0.64 4.46 8.93
C SER A 22 -0.47 5.49 8.95
N LEU A 23 -1.64 5.12 8.42
CA LEU A 23 -2.87 5.89 8.55
C LEU A 23 -3.48 5.59 9.93
N LEU A 24 -3.66 6.62 10.75
CA LEU A 24 -4.22 6.49 12.08
C LEU A 24 -5.63 7.06 12.14
N ASP A 25 -6.60 6.20 12.47
CA ASP A 25 -7.93 6.61 12.90
C ASP A 25 -8.04 6.63 14.44
N THR A 26 -9.18 7.07 14.96
CA THR A 26 -9.50 7.22 16.39
C THR A 26 -9.31 5.97 17.25
N ASN A 27 -9.22 4.79 16.65
CA ASN A 27 -9.09 3.49 17.31
C ASN A 27 -7.67 2.88 17.25
N CYS A 28 -6.72 3.59 16.64
CA CYS A 28 -5.34 3.16 16.45
C CYS A 28 -4.41 3.72 17.54
N ASP A 29 -3.34 2.99 17.86
CA ASP A 29 -2.29 3.42 18.78
C ASP A 29 -1.15 4.09 17.97
N PRO A 30 -0.85 5.39 18.22
CA PRO A 30 0.17 6.12 17.48
C PRO A 30 1.59 5.65 17.77
N ASP A 31 1.84 4.92 18.87
CA ASP A 31 3.18 4.48 19.25
C ASP A 31 3.73 3.39 18.32
N TYR A 32 2.88 2.77 17.50
CA TYR A 32 3.30 1.76 16.53
C TYR A 32 3.77 2.33 15.19
N ALA A 33 3.57 3.63 14.92
CA ALA A 33 3.92 4.25 13.65
C ALA A 33 5.06 5.26 13.83
N ASP A 34 6.11 5.15 13.01
CA ASP A 34 7.21 6.11 13.01
C ASP A 34 6.78 7.45 12.39
N ILE A 35 5.97 7.36 11.33
CA ILE A 35 5.40 8.51 10.63
C ILE A 35 3.87 8.36 10.61
N PRO A 36 3.18 8.88 11.64
CA PRO A 36 1.73 8.80 11.74
C PRO A 36 1.04 9.83 10.84
N ILE A 37 0.06 9.39 10.04
CA ILE A 37 -0.82 10.25 9.25
C ILE A 37 -2.24 10.13 9.81
N PRO A 38 -2.77 11.15 10.51
CA PRO A 38 -4.15 11.11 11.01
C PRO A 38 -5.15 11.14 9.85
N ALA A 39 -5.97 10.10 9.73
CA ALA A 39 -6.88 9.90 8.61
C ALA A 39 -8.00 8.92 8.95
N ASN A 40 -9.10 9.00 8.19
CA ASN A 40 -10.14 7.97 8.22
C ASN A 40 -9.70 6.80 7.33
N ASP A 41 -9.43 5.63 7.92
CA ASP A 41 -8.98 4.43 7.22
C ASP A 41 -10.11 3.45 6.84
N ASP A 42 -11.35 3.72 7.27
CA ASP A 42 -12.55 2.98 6.86
C ASP A 42 -13.07 3.44 5.48
N ALA A 43 -12.84 4.72 5.14
CA ALA A 43 -13.38 5.31 3.93
C ALA A 43 -12.44 5.15 2.74
N ILE A 44 -12.88 4.40 1.71
CA ILE A 44 -12.11 4.17 0.49
C ILE A 44 -11.65 5.47 -0.19
N ARG A 45 -12.48 6.52 -0.19
CA ARG A 45 -12.15 7.82 -0.78
C ARG A 45 -10.98 8.50 -0.03
N SER A 46 -10.97 8.39 1.30
CA SER A 46 -9.91 8.94 2.15
C SER A 46 -8.58 8.22 1.92
N ILE A 47 -8.62 6.88 1.92
CA ILE A 47 -7.44 6.04 1.65
C ILE A 47 -6.84 6.35 0.27
N LYS A 48 -7.68 6.36 -0.78
CA LYS A 48 -7.24 6.64 -2.15
C LYS A 48 -6.61 8.02 -2.29
N LEU A 49 -7.22 9.05 -1.70
CA LEU A 49 -6.69 10.40 -1.73
C LEU A 49 -5.29 10.47 -1.12
N ILE A 50 -5.09 9.86 0.04
CA ILE A 50 -3.80 9.93 0.74
C ILE A 50 -2.74 9.08 0.02
N LEU A 51 -3.10 7.85 -0.39
CA LEU A 51 -2.18 6.98 -1.11
C LEU A 51 -1.79 7.55 -2.48
N GLY A 52 -2.72 8.17 -3.20
CA GLY A 52 -2.45 8.86 -4.46
C GLY A 52 -1.39 9.95 -4.27
N ARG A 53 -1.63 10.89 -3.34
CA ARG A 53 -0.66 11.95 -3.00
C ARG A 53 0.70 11.39 -2.58
N LEU A 54 0.73 10.29 -1.85
CA LEU A 54 1.98 9.65 -1.43
C LEU A 54 2.71 9.02 -2.63
N ALA A 55 1.99 8.38 -3.54
CA ALA A 55 2.55 7.80 -4.75
C ALA A 55 3.15 8.88 -5.66
N ASP A 56 2.44 9.98 -5.86
CA ASP A 56 2.92 11.15 -6.62
C ASP A 56 4.21 11.69 -6.01
N ALA A 57 4.24 11.91 -4.68
CA ALA A 57 5.41 12.41 -3.99
C ALA A 57 6.62 11.44 -4.08
N ILE A 58 6.39 10.14 -4.00
CA ILE A 58 7.45 9.12 -4.18
C ILE A 58 7.96 9.14 -5.63
N TYR A 59 7.06 9.28 -6.60
CA TYR A 59 7.41 9.34 -8.01
C TYR A 59 8.24 10.59 -8.31
N GLU A 60 7.80 11.76 -7.86
CA GLU A 60 8.52 13.03 -7.96
C GLU A 60 9.90 12.94 -7.30
N GLY A 61 9.97 12.36 -6.11
CA GLY A 61 11.22 12.16 -5.38
C GLY A 61 12.22 11.25 -6.10
N ARG A 62 11.75 10.29 -6.92
CA ARG A 62 12.60 9.38 -7.71
C ARG A 62 12.96 9.90 -9.09
N HIS A 63 12.09 10.65 -9.75
CA HIS A 63 12.22 10.98 -11.18
C HIS A 63 12.34 12.49 -11.47
N GLY A 64 12.19 13.35 -10.47
CA GLY A 64 12.09 14.81 -10.62
C GLY A 64 10.63 15.30 -10.61
N GLN A 65 10.43 16.61 -10.48
CA GLN A 65 9.09 17.22 -10.40
C GLN A 65 8.23 16.88 -11.63
N LEU A 66 7.03 16.37 -11.39
CA LEU A 66 5.92 16.39 -12.35
C LEU A 66 5.27 17.78 -12.28
N ASP A 67 4.95 18.36 -13.43
CA ASP A 67 4.18 19.60 -13.50
C ASP A 67 2.72 19.27 -13.14
N SER A 68 2.26 19.78 -12.01
CA SER A 68 1.25 19.15 -11.13
C SER A 68 -0.23 19.51 -11.40
N ASP A 69 -0.63 19.85 -12.63
CA ASP A 69 -2.00 20.36 -12.87
C ASP A 69 -2.93 19.40 -13.64
N ASP A 70 -2.42 18.51 -14.49
CA ASP A 70 -3.29 17.66 -15.36
C ASP A 70 -3.71 16.32 -14.69
N ASP A 71 -2.86 15.74 -13.83
CA ASP A 71 -3.06 14.38 -13.32
C ASP A 71 -4.21 14.23 -12.29
N TYR A 72 -4.61 15.32 -11.62
CA TYR A 72 -5.74 15.28 -10.67
C TYR A 72 -7.10 15.22 -11.37
N GLU A 73 -7.26 15.88 -12.52
CA GLU A 73 -8.49 15.81 -13.29
C GLU A 73 -8.63 14.45 -13.98
N GLU A 74 -7.53 13.87 -14.47
CA GLU A 74 -7.53 12.52 -15.08
C GLU A 74 -7.82 11.41 -14.06
N PHE A 75 -7.32 11.53 -12.82
CA PHE A 75 -7.67 10.61 -11.74
C PHE A 75 -9.14 10.75 -11.29
N GLU A 76 -9.68 11.97 -11.21
CA GLU A 76 -11.12 12.18 -10.92
C GLU A 76 -12.02 11.68 -12.06
N GLU A 77 -11.63 11.84 -13.32
CA GLU A 77 -12.34 11.30 -14.48
C GLU A 77 -12.33 9.76 -14.49
N SER A 78 -11.18 9.12 -14.23
CA SER A 78 -11.12 7.65 -14.12
C SER A 78 -11.98 7.09 -12.98
N LEU A 79 -12.13 7.85 -11.88
CA LEU A 79 -13.03 7.51 -10.77
C LEU A 79 -14.51 7.68 -11.13
N ALA A 80 -14.84 8.67 -11.96
CA ALA A 80 -16.21 8.94 -12.41
C ALA A 80 -16.68 7.94 -13.48
N GLU A 81 -15.77 7.40 -14.28
CA GLU A 81 -16.06 6.43 -15.33
C GLU A 81 -16.26 4.99 -14.82
N GLY A 82 -15.96 4.72 -13.54
CA GLY A 82 -16.38 3.50 -12.86
C GLY A 82 -15.64 2.23 -13.31
N ASP A 83 -14.45 2.38 -13.89
CA ASP A 83 -13.60 1.27 -14.35
C ASP A 83 -12.87 0.60 -13.16
N TYR A 84 -13.64 -0.03 -12.27
CA TYR A 84 -13.13 -1.03 -11.34
C TYR A 84 -13.57 -2.40 -11.86
N ASP A 85 -12.91 -2.88 -12.92
CA ASP A 85 -12.92 -4.30 -13.23
C ASP A 85 -12.17 -5.06 -12.12
N ASP A 86 -12.97 -5.71 -11.27
CA ASP A 86 -12.85 -7.13 -10.94
C ASP A 86 -11.42 -7.67 -10.72
N TYR A 87 -10.98 -7.61 -9.47
CA TYR A 87 -9.95 -8.53 -8.94
C TYR A 87 -10.48 -9.17 -7.66
N ASP A 88 -11.57 -9.91 -7.74
CA ASP A 88 -11.88 -10.95 -6.74
C ASP A 88 -12.79 -12.05 -7.30
N GLU A 89 -12.33 -12.74 -8.34
CA GLU A 89 -12.69 -14.14 -8.56
C GLU A 89 -11.47 -14.82 -9.21
N GLU A 90 -10.82 -15.73 -8.47
CA GLU A 90 -10.04 -16.91 -8.90
C GLU A 90 -8.95 -17.25 -7.84
N GLU A 91 -9.39 -17.71 -6.66
CA GLU A 91 -8.64 -18.72 -5.92
C GLU A 91 -9.08 -20.10 -6.45
N GLU A 92 -8.21 -20.77 -7.21
CA GLU A 92 -7.80 -22.19 -7.05
C GLU A 92 -7.11 -22.70 -8.32
N GLU A 93 -5.79 -22.95 -8.27
CA GLU A 93 -5.22 -24.28 -8.56
C GLU A 93 -3.69 -24.30 -8.35
N GLY A 94 -3.26 -25.13 -7.38
CA GLY A 94 -2.11 -26.04 -7.56
C GLY A 94 -0.69 -25.49 -7.45
N VAL A 95 -0.20 -25.31 -6.22
CA VAL A 95 1.27 -25.30 -5.96
C VAL A 95 1.74 -26.74 -5.75
N GLU A 96 2.16 -27.44 -6.81
CA GLU A 96 2.99 -28.65 -6.65
C GLU A 96 4.46 -28.26 -6.41
N ALA A 97 4.88 -28.54 -5.17
CA ALA A 97 6.18 -29.03 -4.73
C ALA A 97 7.46 -28.46 -5.40
N VAL A 98 8.14 -27.59 -4.64
CA VAL A 98 9.60 -27.42 -4.70
C VAL A 98 10.30 -28.48 -3.82
N ALA A 99 11.13 -29.31 -4.44
CA ALA A 99 12.28 -30.00 -3.85
C ALA A 99 13.13 -30.45 -5.04
N SER A 100 14.44 -30.26 -5.16
CA SER A 100 15.56 -29.93 -4.27
C SER A 100 16.72 -29.69 -5.24
N GLY A 101 17.54 -28.66 -5.10
CA GLY A 101 18.84 -28.82 -4.43
C GLY A 101 19.99 -29.11 -5.41
N GLU A 102 20.81 -28.09 -5.63
CA GLU A 102 22.30 -28.11 -5.64
C GLU A 102 23.12 -28.90 -6.70
N GLY A 103 24.23 -28.26 -7.14
CA GLY A 103 25.47 -28.89 -7.65
C GLY A 103 25.64 -28.85 -9.18
N GLU A 104 26.42 -27.91 -9.73
CA GLU A 104 27.89 -27.97 -9.97
C GLU A 104 28.32 -28.75 -11.24
N GLU A 105 28.93 -27.98 -12.14
CA GLU A 105 30.10 -28.28 -13.01
C GLU A 105 30.39 -29.73 -13.45
N GLU A 106 30.28 -30.04 -14.75
CA GLU A 106 31.39 -30.10 -15.75
C GLU A 106 30.84 -30.31 -17.17
#